data_AF-R9IXK8-F1
#
_entry.id   AF-R9IXK8-F1
#
_cell.length_a   1.000
_cell.length_b   1.000
_cell.length_c   1.000
_cell.angle_alpha   90.00
_cell.angle_beta   90.00
_cell.angle_gamma   90.00
#
_symmetry.space_group_name_H-M   'P 1'
#
loop_
_entity.id
_entity.type
_entity.pdbx_description
1 polymer ?
#
loop_
_entity_poly.entity_id
_entity_poly.type
_entity_poly.pdbx_seq_one_letter_code
_entity_poly.pdbx_strand_id
1 'polypeptide(L)'
;MTDTVKIAVCDDEKNIRAYLVSLINRQDIECSIMEYASADEYLPDGSEYDLLFLDIEMGGSGAGMDGMELARNIRGMDTGRQPVIVFVTGYEKYVYDAFDVGAFQYLVKPVDEQKFAEVFSRAVRQILSGQIASESEKRRKKLVIPYAGGSKAIPFHDIYYMESRNHNIVLYLKSGTLWNTMGKLETWKGNWQGSFTAYTGAT
;
A
#
# COMPACT_ATOMS: atom_id res chain seq x y z
N MET A 1 9.99 9.31 9.93
CA MET A 1 8.52 9.34 9.98
C MET A 1 8.13 7.92 10.31
N THR A 2 7.52 7.70 11.48
CA THR A 2 6.84 6.43 11.76
C THR A 2 5.70 6.34 10.75
N ASP A 3 5.71 5.32 9.90
CA ASP A 3 4.60 5.09 8.98
C ASP A 3 3.37 4.71 9.82
N THR A 4 2.41 5.64 9.92
CA THR A 4 1.09 5.42 10.52
C THR A 4 0.38 4.30 9.76
N VAL A 5 -0.11 3.28 10.46
CA VAL A 5 -0.85 2.17 9.83
C VAL A 5 -2.21 2.68 9.36
N LYS A 6 -2.50 2.56 8.06
CA LYS A 6 -3.80 2.97 7.50
C LYS A 6 -4.78 1.81 7.53
N ILE A 7 -5.90 1.99 8.23
CA ILE A 7 -6.89 0.95 8.46
C ILE A 7 -8.22 1.38 7.85
N ALA A 8 -8.84 0.49 7.08
CA ALA A 8 -10.22 0.63 6.64
C ALA A 8 -11.11 -0.38 7.38
N VAL A 9 -12.31 0.04 7.76
CA VAL A 9 -13.36 -0.80 8.35
C VAL A 9 -14.59 -0.70 7.45
N CYS A 10 -14.96 -1.80 6.83
CA CYS A 10 -16.09 -1.88 5.90
C CYS A 10 -17.13 -2.87 6.44
N ASP A 11 -18.30 -2.36 6.81
CA ASP A 11 -19.43 -3.11 7.37
C ASP A 11 -20.68 -2.23 7.24
N ASP A 12 -21.84 -2.75 6.86
CA ASP A 12 -23.06 -1.94 6.69
C ASP A 12 -23.66 -1.51 8.03
N GLU A 13 -23.43 -2.28 9.10
CA GLU A 13 -23.89 -2.02 10.45
C GLU A 13 -23.02 -0.99 11.18
N LYS A 14 -23.54 0.22 11.39
CA LYS A 14 -22.82 1.31 12.06
C LYS A 14 -22.33 0.95 13.47
N ASN A 15 -23.11 0.18 14.23
CA ASN A 15 -22.75 -0.33 15.56
C ASN A 15 -21.55 -1.27 15.49
N ILE A 16 -21.45 -2.12 14.47
CA ILE A 16 -20.30 -3.01 14.30
C ILE A 16 -19.06 -2.21 13.92
N ARG A 17 -19.17 -1.25 12.99
CA ARG A 17 -18.04 -0.36 12.66
C ARG A 17 -17.53 0.37 13.90
N ALA A 18 -18.42 1.00 14.66
CA ALA A 18 -18.06 1.69 15.89
C ALA A 18 -17.40 0.75 16.92
N TYR A 19 -17.87 -0.50 17.03
CA TYR A 19 -17.26 -1.49 17.91
C TYR A 19 -15.86 -1.86 17.46
N LEU A 20 -15.65 -2.17 16.17
CA LEU A 20 -14.33 -2.47 15.62
C LEU A 20 -13.36 -1.29 15.78
N VAL A 21 -13.81 -0.07 15.49
CA VAL A 21 -13.03 1.17 15.73
C VAL A 21 -12.64 1.28 17.21
N SER A 22 -13.55 0.97 18.13
CA SER A 22 -13.23 0.97 19.56
C SER A 22 -12.17 -0.08 19.94
N LEU A 23 -12.19 -1.26 19.32
CA LEU A 23 -11.19 -2.30 19.56
C LEU A 23 -9.82 -1.91 18.99
N ILE A 24 -9.79 -1.26 17.81
CA ILE A 24 -8.57 -0.74 17.19
C ILE A 24 -7.96 0.35 18.08
N ASN A 25 -8.77 1.31 18.55
CA ASN A 25 -8.30 2.41 19.39
C ASN A 25 -7.78 1.97 20.77
N ARG A 26 -8.12 0.76 21.22
CA ARG A 26 -7.56 0.16 22.45
C ARG A 26 -6.17 -0.43 22.23
N GLN A 27 -5.70 -0.54 20.98
CA GLN A 27 -4.38 -1.05 20.67
C GLN A 27 -3.36 0.08 20.77
N ASP A 28 -2.18 -0.25 21.30
CA ASP A 28 -1.08 0.71 21.48
C ASP A 28 -0.28 0.89 20.17
N ILE A 29 -0.95 1.38 19.12
CA ILE A 29 -0.33 1.69 17.83
C ILE A 29 -0.80 3.03 17.24
N GLU A 30 0.08 3.68 16.50
CA GLU A 30 -0.28 4.87 15.72
C GLU A 30 -0.96 4.44 14.40
N CYS A 31 -2.25 4.71 14.27
CA CYS A 31 -3.03 4.35 13.09
C CYS A 31 -4.03 5.45 12.69
N SER A 32 -4.41 5.45 11.41
CA SER A 32 -5.53 6.24 10.88
C SER A 32 -6.64 5.30 10.44
N ILE A 33 -7.88 5.57 10.85
CA ILE A 33 -9.01 4.69 10.59
C ILE A 33 -10.02 5.41 9.69
N MET A 34 -10.45 4.73 8.63
CA MET A 34 -11.55 5.15 7.76
C MET A 34 -12.66 4.10 7.79
N GLU A 35 -13.90 4.56 7.84
CA GLU A 35 -15.10 3.71 7.92
C GLU A 35 -15.89 3.80 6.63
N TYR A 36 -16.42 2.66 6.17
CA TYR A 36 -17.22 2.53 4.96
C TYR A 36 -18.44 1.68 5.24
N ALA A 37 -19.62 2.12 4.80
CA ALA A 37 -20.86 1.36 4.96
C ALA A 37 -21.09 0.34 3.82
N SER A 38 -20.32 0.43 2.73
CA SER A 38 -20.43 -0.48 1.60
C SER A 38 -19.17 -0.49 0.72
N ALA A 39 -19.09 -1.48 -0.18
CA ALA A 39 -18.07 -1.51 -1.23
C ALA A 39 -18.14 -0.31 -2.18
N ASP A 40 -19.35 0.21 -2.43
CA ASP A 40 -19.59 1.37 -3.29
C ASP A 40 -19.08 2.68 -2.67
N GLU A 41 -18.94 2.75 -1.34
CA GLU A 41 -18.26 3.86 -0.66
C GLU A 41 -16.74 3.65 -0.63
N TYR A 42 -16.28 2.40 -0.48
CA TYR A 42 -14.85 2.07 -0.37
C TYR A 42 -14.10 2.24 -1.69
N LEU A 43 -14.62 1.71 -2.80
CA LEU A 43 -13.90 1.66 -4.08
C LEU A 43 -13.58 3.05 -4.67
N PRO A 44 -14.51 4.03 -4.69
CA PRO A 44 -14.25 5.34 -5.29
C PRO A 44 -13.30 6.22 -4.47
N ASP A 45 -13.12 5.93 -3.19
CA ASP A 45 -12.22 6.69 -2.30
C ASP A 45 -10.77 6.64 -2.80
N GLY A 46 -10.35 5.51 -3.36
CA GLY A 46 -9.03 5.35 -4.00
C GLY A 46 -7.85 5.44 -3.04
N SER A 47 -8.07 5.56 -1.72
CA SER A 47 -6.99 5.54 -0.74
C SER A 47 -6.36 4.15 -0.64
N GLU A 48 -5.04 4.14 -0.42
CA GLU A 48 -4.31 2.92 -0.11
C GLU A 48 -4.39 2.63 1.39
N TYR A 49 -4.79 1.40 1.73
CA TYR A 49 -4.88 0.89 3.10
C TYR A 49 -3.87 -0.22 3.35
N ASP A 50 -3.38 -0.31 4.58
CA ASP A 50 -2.50 -1.39 5.05
C ASP A 50 -3.30 -2.58 5.57
N LEU A 51 -4.41 -2.31 6.25
CA LEU A 51 -5.30 -3.29 6.87
C LEU A 51 -6.75 -2.97 6.54
N LEU A 52 -7.50 -3.97 6.12
CA LEU A 52 -8.92 -3.87 5.82
C LEU A 52 -9.69 -4.89 6.67
N PHE A 53 -10.54 -4.40 7.57
CA PHE A 53 -11.59 -5.20 8.19
C PHE A 53 -12.83 -5.16 7.32
N LEU A 54 -13.33 -6.32 6.92
CA LEU A 54 -14.33 -6.45 5.86
C LEU A 54 -15.44 -7.40 6.28
N ASP A 55 -16.69 -6.92 6.32
CA ASP A 55 -17.84 -7.80 6.38
C ASP A 55 -18.13 -8.42 5.01
N ILE A 56 -18.67 -9.64 5.01
CA ILE A 56 -19.01 -10.36 3.77
C ILE A 56 -20.39 -9.95 3.27
N GLU A 57 -21.40 -9.82 4.13
CA GLU A 57 -22.77 -9.51 3.71
C GLU A 57 -23.04 -8.00 3.71
N MET A 58 -22.21 -7.27 2.99
CA MET A 58 -22.43 -5.84 2.76
C MET A 58 -23.28 -5.67 1.49
N GLY A 59 -24.44 -5.01 1.60
CA GLY A 59 -25.28 -4.70 0.44
C GLY A 59 -26.79 -4.90 0.65
N GLY A 60 -27.21 -5.46 1.80
CA GLY A 60 -28.60 -5.89 1.98
C GLY A 60 -29.03 -6.88 0.89
N SER A 61 -30.29 -7.28 0.85
CA SER A 61 -30.82 -8.26 -0.11
C SER A 61 -30.87 -7.77 -1.59
N GLY A 62 -30.01 -6.83 -2.00
CA GLY A 62 -29.99 -6.19 -3.31
C GLY A 62 -28.62 -6.23 -4.00
N ALA A 63 -28.58 -5.71 -5.23
CA ALA A 63 -27.49 -5.79 -6.22
C ALA A 63 -26.23 -4.95 -5.89
N GLY A 64 -25.84 -4.88 -4.62
CA GLY A 64 -24.57 -4.31 -4.19
C GLY A 64 -23.44 -5.35 -4.23
N MET A 65 -22.21 -4.89 -4.38
CA MET A 65 -21.02 -5.76 -4.32
C MET A 65 -20.80 -6.24 -2.89
N ASP A 66 -20.73 -7.56 -2.70
CA ASP A 66 -20.48 -8.17 -1.40
C ASP A 66 -18.99 -8.05 -0.99
N GLY A 67 -18.68 -8.34 0.26
CA GLY A 67 -17.30 -8.24 0.74
C GLY A 67 -16.33 -9.24 0.10
N MET A 68 -16.82 -10.39 -0.35
CA MET A 68 -15.97 -11.39 -1.02
C MET A 68 -15.61 -10.93 -2.44
N GLU A 69 -16.57 -10.38 -3.18
CA GLU A 69 -16.37 -9.73 -4.47
C GLU A 69 -15.43 -8.52 -4.35
N LEU A 70 -15.60 -7.69 -3.31
CA LEU A 70 -14.70 -6.58 -3.03
C LEU A 70 -13.26 -7.09 -2.80
N ALA A 71 -13.09 -8.14 -2.00
CA ALA A 71 -11.77 -8.72 -1.76
C ALA A 71 -11.14 -9.24 -3.07
N ARG A 72 -11.91 -9.93 -3.91
CA ARG A 72 -11.44 -10.38 -5.25
C ARG A 72 -11.04 -9.21 -6.13
N ASN A 73 -11.82 -8.13 -6.13
CA ASN A 73 -11.54 -6.92 -6.89
C ASN A 73 -10.20 -6.31 -6.44
N ILE A 74 -10.02 -6.09 -5.14
CA ILE A 74 -8.77 -5.58 -4.54
C ILE A 74 -7.58 -6.45 -4.95
N ARG A 75 -7.72 -7.78 -4.95
CA ARG A 75 -6.66 -8.71 -5.37
C ARG A 75 -6.36 -8.67 -6.86
N GLY A 76 -7.35 -8.38 -7.70
CA GLY A 76 -7.22 -8.25 -9.14
C GLY A 76 -6.68 -6.90 -9.61
N MET A 77 -6.64 -5.89 -8.75
CA MET A 77 -6.03 -4.59 -9.07
C MET A 77 -4.50 -4.71 -9.11
N ASP A 78 -3.90 -4.21 -10.20
CA ASP A 78 -2.45 -4.14 -10.40
C ASP A 78 -1.84 -2.91 -9.68
N THR A 79 -2.27 -2.70 -8.43
CA THR A 79 -1.80 -1.63 -7.54
C THR A 79 -0.69 -2.15 -6.63
N GLY A 80 0.26 -1.29 -6.28
CA GLY A 80 1.52 -1.72 -5.67
C GLY A 80 1.36 -2.54 -4.38
N ARG A 81 0.80 -1.93 -3.32
CA ARG A 81 0.67 -2.56 -2.00
C ARG A 81 -0.79 -2.90 -1.74
N GLN A 82 -1.11 -4.18 -1.66
CA GLN A 82 -2.45 -4.65 -1.33
C GLN A 82 -2.64 -4.71 0.20
N PRO A 83 -3.84 -4.39 0.71
CA PRO A 83 -4.12 -4.46 2.14
C PRO A 83 -4.12 -5.90 2.62
N VAL A 84 -3.69 -6.07 3.88
CA VAL A 84 -3.99 -7.26 4.67
C VAL A 84 -5.51 -7.26 4.92
N ILE A 85 -6.21 -8.32 4.52
CA ILE A 85 -7.67 -8.42 4.66
C ILE A 85 -8.01 -9.32 5.83
N VAL A 86 -8.82 -8.84 6.77
CA VAL A 86 -9.41 -9.62 7.85
C VAL A 86 -10.92 -9.58 7.71
N PHE A 87 -11.53 -10.73 7.42
CA PHE A 87 -12.98 -10.81 7.35
C PHE A 87 -13.60 -10.78 8.75
N VAL A 88 -14.68 -10.02 8.93
CA VAL A 88 -15.44 -9.91 10.17
C VAL A 88 -16.92 -10.09 9.85
N THR A 89 -17.48 -11.27 10.10
CA THR A 89 -18.86 -11.56 9.64
C THR A 89 -19.57 -12.59 10.50
N GLY A 90 -20.90 -12.65 10.42
CA GLY A 90 -21.73 -13.60 11.19
C GLY A 90 -21.76 -15.03 10.64
N TYR A 91 -21.12 -15.31 9.49
CA TYR A 91 -21.39 -16.51 8.69
C TYR A 91 -20.20 -17.44 8.53
N GLU A 92 -20.03 -18.40 9.44
CA GLU A 92 -18.92 -19.36 9.46
C GLU A 92 -18.70 -20.15 8.15
N LYS A 93 -19.72 -20.26 7.30
CA LYS A 93 -19.66 -21.02 6.02
C LYS A 93 -18.64 -20.47 5.00
N TYR A 94 -18.27 -19.20 5.07
CA TYR A 94 -17.38 -18.56 4.09
C TYR A 94 -15.88 -18.63 4.44
N VAL A 95 -15.50 -19.42 5.46
CA VAL A 95 -14.10 -19.53 5.88
C VAL A 95 -13.20 -20.06 4.76
N TYR A 96 -13.68 -21.02 3.96
CA TYR A 96 -12.91 -21.56 2.83
C TYR A 96 -12.74 -20.53 1.71
N ASP A 97 -13.81 -19.82 1.33
CA ASP A 97 -13.75 -18.76 0.31
C ASP A 97 -12.80 -17.62 0.71
N ALA A 98 -12.75 -17.30 2.01
CA ALA A 98 -11.82 -16.30 2.54
C ALA A 98 -10.35 -16.68 2.30
N PHE A 99 -10.01 -17.96 2.35
CA PHE A 99 -8.66 -18.42 2.01
C PHE A 99 -8.33 -18.23 0.53
N ASP A 100 -9.29 -18.47 -0.37
CA ASP A 100 -9.08 -18.36 -1.82
C ASP A 100 -8.74 -16.94 -2.27
N VAL A 101 -9.24 -15.93 -1.56
CA VAL A 101 -8.90 -14.51 -1.81
C VAL A 101 -7.66 -14.02 -1.05
N GLY A 102 -6.96 -14.93 -0.37
CA GLY A 102 -5.78 -14.60 0.43
C GLY A 102 -6.12 -13.66 1.59
N ALA A 103 -7.22 -13.91 2.29
CA ALA A 103 -7.49 -13.27 3.56
C ALA A 103 -6.42 -13.70 4.58
N PHE A 104 -6.02 -12.75 5.42
CA PHE A 104 -5.07 -13.02 6.48
C PHE A 104 -5.70 -13.79 7.63
N GLN A 105 -6.94 -13.43 7.97
CA GLN A 105 -7.69 -14.06 9.03
C GLN A 105 -9.18 -13.82 8.91
N TYR A 106 -9.94 -14.63 9.65
CA TYR A 106 -11.38 -14.59 9.72
C TYR A 106 -11.84 -14.48 11.18
N LEU A 107 -12.74 -13.54 11.46
CA LEU A 107 -13.38 -13.30 12.76
C LEU A 107 -14.90 -13.47 12.62
N VAL A 108 -15.49 -14.28 13.49
CA VAL A 108 -16.94 -14.51 13.53
C VAL A 108 -17.57 -13.49 14.47
N LYS A 109 -18.67 -12.84 14.05
CA LYS A 109 -19.48 -11.96 14.92
C LYS A 109 -20.27 -12.81 15.94
N PRO A 110 -20.38 -12.42 17.23
CA PRO A 110 -19.77 -11.25 17.85
C PRO A 110 -18.26 -11.41 18.03
N VAL A 111 -17.51 -10.34 17.73
CA VAL A 111 -16.06 -10.37 17.78
C VAL A 111 -15.57 -10.39 19.23
N ASP A 112 -14.85 -11.43 19.60
CA ASP A 112 -14.17 -11.53 20.89
C ASP A 112 -12.97 -10.57 20.96
N GLU A 113 -12.84 -9.82 22.05
CA GLU A 113 -11.81 -8.78 22.19
C GLU A 113 -10.39 -9.36 22.23
N GLN A 114 -10.20 -10.51 22.90
CA GLN A 114 -8.88 -11.15 23.00
C GLN A 114 -8.45 -11.66 21.63
N LYS A 115 -9.35 -12.37 20.94
CA LYS A 115 -9.12 -12.86 19.58
C LYS A 115 -8.86 -11.71 18.61
N PHE A 116 -9.59 -10.60 18.72
CA PHE A 116 -9.33 -9.41 17.92
C PHE A 116 -7.91 -8.88 18.14
N ALA A 117 -7.50 -8.69 19.40
CA ALA A 117 -6.19 -8.16 19.73
C ALA A 117 -5.05 -9.05 19.21
N GLU A 118 -5.21 -10.38 19.31
CA GLU A 118 -4.25 -11.34 18.75
C GLU A 118 -4.13 -11.22 17.23
N VAL A 119 -5.27 -11.19 16.53
CA VAL A 119 -5.31 -11.10 15.07
C VAL A 119 -4.76 -9.77 14.58
N PHE A 120 -5.15 -8.66 15.23
CA PHE A 120 -4.65 -7.32 14.95
C PHE A 120 -3.14 -7.23 15.13
N SER A 121 -2.61 -7.70 16.26
CA SER A 121 -1.17 -7.69 16.55
C SER A 121 -0.37 -8.47 15.49
N ARG A 122 -0.89 -9.62 15.04
CA ARG A 122 -0.25 -10.41 13.97
C ARG A 122 -0.33 -9.70 12.61
N ALA A 123 -1.46 -9.11 12.26
CA ALA A 123 -1.64 -8.36 11.02
C ALA A 123 -0.69 -7.15 10.95
N VAL A 124 -0.61 -6.36 12.01
CA VAL A 124 0.30 -5.21 12.11
C VAL A 124 1.76 -5.63 11.99
N ARG A 125 2.17 -6.71 12.66
CA ARG A 125 3.53 -7.25 12.49
C ARG A 125 3.84 -7.62 11.03
N GLN A 126 2.89 -8.25 10.33
CA GLN A 126 3.06 -8.56 8.90
C GLN A 126 3.22 -7.28 8.07
N ILE A 127 2.35 -6.29 8.29
CA ILE A 127 2.37 -4.98 7.63
C ILE A 127 3.73 -4.29 7.80
N LEU A 128 4.21 -4.19 9.03
CA LEU A 128 5.46 -3.52 9.37
C LEU A 128 6.67 -4.30 8.83
N SER A 129 6.66 -5.63 8.92
CA SER A 129 7.74 -6.47 8.37
C SER A 129 7.83 -6.35 6.84
N GLY A 130 6.68 -6.32 6.16
CA GLY A 130 6.60 -6.07 4.72
C GLY A 130 7.03 -4.64 4.33
N GLN A 131 6.71 -3.63 5.14
CA GLN A 131 7.21 -2.26 4.92
C GLN A 131 8.73 -2.23 4.98
N ILE A 132 9.34 -2.78 6.03
CA ILE A 132 10.81 -2.84 6.19
C ILE A 132 11.47 -3.55 5.00
N ALA A 133 10.91 -4.68 4.55
CA ALA A 133 11.42 -5.39 3.39
C ALA A 133 11.31 -4.54 2.10
N SER A 134 10.15 -3.94 1.86
CA SER A 134 9.89 -3.10 0.68
C SER A 134 10.75 -1.82 0.66
N GLU A 135 10.98 -1.20 1.82
CA GLU A 135 11.88 -0.05 1.96
C GLU A 135 13.32 -0.46 1.69
N SER A 136 13.74 -1.63 2.19
CA SER A 136 15.06 -2.19 1.92
C SER A 136 15.27 -2.46 0.44
N GLU A 137 14.26 -3.00 -0.25
CA GLU A 137 14.27 -3.23 -1.69
C GLU A 137 14.27 -1.92 -2.49
N LYS A 138 13.42 -0.95 -2.13
CA LYS A 138 13.43 0.41 -2.71
C LYS A 138 14.80 1.07 -2.52
N ARG A 139 15.42 0.94 -1.34
CA ARG A 139 16.79 1.45 -1.07
C ARG A 139 17.86 0.73 -1.87
N ARG A 140 17.65 -0.56 -2.21
CA ARG A 140 18.56 -1.36 -3.05
C ARG A 140 18.43 -1.06 -4.54
N LYS A 141 17.37 -0.39 -5.01
CA LYS A 141 17.28 0.00 -6.42
C LYS A 141 18.45 0.93 -6.76
N LYS A 142 19.20 0.56 -7.79
CA LYS A 142 20.36 1.31 -8.30
C LYS A 142 20.16 1.64 -9.76
N LEU A 143 20.59 2.83 -10.13
CA LEU A 143 20.80 3.27 -11.49
C LEU A 143 22.20 2.87 -11.93
N VAL A 144 22.33 2.05 -12.97
CA VAL A 144 23.64 1.69 -13.52
C VAL A 144 23.98 2.63 -14.67
N ILE A 145 25.02 3.44 -14.48
CA ILE A 145 25.48 4.44 -15.43
C ILE A 145 26.77 3.95 -16.12
N PRO A 146 26.77 3.71 -17.45
CA PRO A 146 27.99 3.41 -18.19
C PRO A 146 28.87 4.66 -18.38
N TYR A 147 30.20 4.49 -18.33
CA TYR A 147 31.17 5.54 -18.65
C TYR A 147 32.44 4.95 -19.28
N ALA A 148 33.32 5.80 -19.81
CA ALA A 148 34.58 5.37 -20.42
C ALA A 148 35.47 4.66 -19.38
N GLY A 149 35.48 3.32 -19.43
CA GLY A 149 36.24 2.47 -18.50
C GLY A 149 35.40 1.62 -17.54
N GLY A 150 34.06 1.65 -17.61
CA GLY A 150 33.21 0.75 -16.83
C GLY A 150 31.78 1.23 -16.63
N SER A 151 31.19 0.85 -15.51
CA SER A 151 29.85 1.29 -15.10
C SER A 151 29.82 1.62 -13.62
N LYS A 152 29.07 2.67 -13.24
CA LYS A 152 28.83 3.08 -11.86
C LYS A 152 27.39 2.78 -11.47
N ALA A 153 27.19 1.99 -10.43
CA ALA A 153 25.86 1.82 -9.84
C ALA A 153 25.61 2.89 -8.77
N ILE A 154 24.61 3.74 -9.00
CA ILE A 154 24.20 4.83 -8.11
C ILE A 154 22.85 4.46 -7.47
N PRO A 155 22.73 4.37 -6.14
CA PRO A 155 21.44 4.13 -5.49
C PRO A 155 20.44 5.23 -5.83
N PHE A 156 19.19 4.88 -6.18
CA PHE A 156 18.18 5.88 -6.55
C PHE A 156 17.92 6.87 -5.40
N HIS A 157 18.00 6.41 -4.16
CA HIS A 157 17.79 7.27 -2.99
C HIS A 157 18.88 8.32 -2.77
N ASP A 158 20.05 8.16 -3.40
CA ASP A 158 21.15 9.14 -3.35
C ASP A 158 20.98 10.24 -4.40
N ILE A 159 20.08 10.06 -5.36
CA ILE A 159 19.88 11.05 -6.43
C ILE A 159 18.89 12.10 -5.93
N TYR A 160 19.33 13.36 -5.94
CA TYR A 160 18.55 14.52 -5.51
C TYR A 160 17.61 14.99 -6.63
N TYR A 161 18.15 15.17 -7.84
CA TYR A 161 17.36 15.33 -9.07
C TYR A 161 18.18 14.93 -10.31
N MET A 162 17.49 14.76 -11.44
CA MET A 162 18.10 14.58 -12.76
C MET A 162 17.68 15.68 -13.70
N GLU A 163 18.60 16.10 -14.56
CA GLU A 163 18.39 17.12 -15.57
C GLU A 163 18.81 16.60 -16.94
N SER A 164 18.05 16.92 -17.99
CA SER A 164 18.43 16.64 -19.38
C SER A 164 19.13 17.86 -19.99
N ARG A 165 20.36 17.71 -20.47
CA ARG A 165 21.14 18.74 -21.17
C ARG A 165 21.82 18.16 -22.41
N ASN A 166 21.50 18.66 -23.61
CA ASN A 166 22.20 18.33 -24.87
C ASN A 166 22.51 16.82 -25.03
N HIS A 167 21.46 15.99 -25.12
CA HIS A 167 21.54 14.51 -25.24
C HIS A 167 22.18 13.76 -24.06
N ASN A 168 22.53 14.48 -23.00
CA ASN A 168 23.04 13.92 -21.76
C ASN A 168 22.02 14.08 -20.63
N ILE A 169 22.09 13.16 -19.67
CA ILE A 169 21.42 13.24 -18.38
C ILE A 169 22.48 13.57 -17.34
N VAL A 170 22.27 14.65 -16.62
CA VAL A 170 23.07 15.06 -15.46
C VAL A 170 22.34 14.64 -14.20
N LEU A 171 23.03 13.91 -13.34
CA LEU A 171 22.52 13.46 -12.05
C LEU A 171 23.18 14.25 -10.94
N TYR A 172 22.35 14.87 -10.12
CA TYR A 172 22.76 15.60 -8.93
C TYR A 172 22.55 14.68 -7.74
N LEU A 173 23.63 14.25 -7.10
CA LEU A 173 23.54 13.41 -5.90
C LEU A 173 23.39 14.28 -4.65
N LYS A 174 22.76 13.73 -3.60
CA LYS A 174 22.64 14.37 -2.29
C LYS A 174 24.00 14.68 -1.65
N SER A 175 25.05 13.95 -2.03
CA SER A 175 26.44 14.23 -1.63
C SER A 175 27.03 15.49 -2.26
N GLY A 176 26.36 16.09 -3.25
CA GLY A 176 26.88 17.17 -4.09
C GLY A 176 27.71 16.69 -5.29
N THR A 177 27.90 15.38 -5.47
CA THR A 177 28.60 14.82 -6.64
C THR A 177 27.72 14.89 -7.89
N LEU A 178 28.33 15.24 -9.02
CA LEU A 178 27.67 15.25 -10.33
C LEU A 178 28.11 14.06 -11.17
N TRP A 179 27.14 13.37 -11.78
CA TRP A 179 27.37 12.34 -12.78
C TRP A 179 26.72 12.72 -14.10
N ASN A 180 27.36 12.37 -15.21
CA ASN A 180 26.86 12.62 -16.56
C ASN A 180 26.83 11.30 -17.33
N THR A 181 25.72 11.04 -18.02
CA THR A 181 25.57 9.91 -18.93
C THR A 181 24.83 10.32 -20.20
N MET A 182 25.20 9.72 -21.34
CA MET A 182 24.39 9.80 -22.55
C MET A 182 23.10 9.00 -22.37
N GLY A 183 21.97 9.54 -22.85
CA GLY A 183 20.68 8.85 -22.80
C GLY A 183 19.48 9.79 -22.87
N LYS A 184 18.29 9.22 -23.04
CA LYS A 184 17.02 9.94 -22.95
C LYS A 184 16.39 9.73 -21.58
N LEU A 185 15.88 10.80 -20.97
CA LEU A 185 15.25 10.77 -19.64
C LEU A 185 14.10 9.74 -19.55
N GLU A 186 13.38 9.55 -20.66
CA GLU A 186 12.27 8.59 -20.79
C GLU A 186 12.67 7.14 -20.51
N THR A 187 13.90 6.76 -20.82
CA THR A 187 14.44 5.41 -20.56
C THR A 187 14.46 5.08 -19.06
N TRP A 188 14.43 6.11 -18.20
CA TRP A 188 14.64 5.97 -16.75
C TRP A 188 13.40 6.35 -15.93
N LYS A 189 12.38 6.94 -16.57
CA LYS A 189 11.12 7.35 -15.92
C LYS A 189 10.35 6.19 -15.28
N GLY A 190 10.41 4.99 -15.86
CA GLY A 190 9.69 3.83 -15.32
C GLY A 190 10.18 3.34 -13.95
N ASN A 191 11.38 3.74 -13.51
CA ASN A 191 12.00 3.27 -12.27
C ASN A 191 12.13 4.36 -11.19
N TRP A 192 11.70 5.59 -11.48
CA TRP A 192 11.94 6.78 -10.66
C TRP A 192 10.62 7.49 -10.33
N GLN A 193 10.38 7.78 -9.04
CA GLN A 193 9.16 8.47 -8.56
C GLN A 193 9.40 9.93 -8.07
N GLY A 194 10.62 10.47 -8.15
CA GLY A 194 10.89 11.87 -7.80
C GLY A 194 10.59 12.87 -8.94
N SER A 195 10.76 14.15 -8.65
CA SER A 195 10.47 15.26 -9.58
C SER A 195 11.45 15.30 -10.77
N PHE A 196 10.91 15.54 -11.97
CA PHE A 196 11.69 15.85 -13.17
C PHE A 196 11.55 17.34 -13.49
N THR A 197 12.66 18.03 -13.70
CA THR A 197 12.64 19.40 -14.24
C THR A 197 13.30 19.37 -15.61
N ALA A 198 12.51 19.62 -16.65
CA ALA A 198 13.04 19.85 -18.00
C ALA A 198 13.35 21.34 -18.14
N TYR A 199 14.63 21.70 -18.22
CA TYR A 199 15.03 23.04 -18.61
C TYR A 199 15.21 23.05 -20.13
N THR A 200 14.21 23.54 -20.87
CA THR A 200 14.40 23.92 -22.27
C THR A 200 15.10 25.27 -22.27
N GLY A 201 16.42 25.26 -22.38
CA GLY A 201 17.18 26.49 -22.55
C GLY A 201 16.68 27.22 -23.80
N ALA A 202 15.99 28.34 -23.60
CA ALA A 202 15.81 29.33 -24.64
C ALA A 202 17.19 29.97 -24.87
N THR A 203 17.68 29.83 -26.09
CA THR A 203 18.80 30.61 -26.64
C THR A 203 18.48 32.08 -26.67
#